data_AF-A0A2N2CBI9-F1
#
_entry.id   AF-A0A2N2CBI9-F1
#
_cell.length_a   1.000
_cell.length_b   1.000
_cell.length_c   1.000
_cell.angle_alpha   90.00
_cell.angle_beta   90.00
_cell.angle_gamma   90.00
#
_symmetry.space_group_name_H-M   'P 1'
#
loop_
_entity.id
_entity.type
_entity.pdbx_description
1 polymer ?
#
loop_
_entity_poly.entity_id
_entity_poly.type
_entity_poly.pdbx_seq_one_letter_code
_entity_poly.pdbx_strand_id
1 'polypeptide(L)'
;FGTIDTWLIWKLTGGAAHVTDYSNASRTLMYNIYELKWDEELLSILNVPKALLPEVLPSSYVYGKTAPYHFFGQEVPISGIAGDQQAALFGQACFLPGMAKNTYGTGCFMLMNTGEKPVPSKNGLVTTIAWGLDGKVEYALEGSIFIAGSAVQWLRDGLRMVRTAPETEELAKHVESTDGVYVVPAFVGLGAPYWDDKARGAVFGLTRGTTKEHFVRATLEAIDYQTRDILQAMEIDSGIKLAALKVDGGAVKNDFLMQFQSDILGVPVERPVVQETTALGAAFLSGLAVGVWKNKNEVTQNWKLDKRFEPVMPAEKREELYAGWVRAVNAARQF
;
A
#
# COMPACT_ATOMS: atom_id res chain seq x y z
N PHE A 1 16.29 -19.49 -8.24
CA PHE A 1 15.74 -18.44 -7.35
C PHE A 1 14.43 -17.95 -7.95
N GLY A 2 13.51 -17.45 -7.15
CA GLY A 2 12.27 -16.84 -7.64
C GLY A 2 11.43 -16.33 -6.49
N THR A 3 10.80 -15.17 -6.67
CA THR A 3 9.70 -14.69 -5.82
C THR A 3 8.47 -15.59 -6.02
N ILE A 4 7.39 -15.34 -5.26
CA ILE A 4 6.21 -16.22 -5.26
C ILE A 4 5.56 -16.32 -6.65
N ASP A 5 5.52 -15.23 -7.42
CA ASP A 5 5.06 -15.21 -8.81
C ASP A 5 5.87 -16.18 -9.69
N THR A 6 7.20 -16.09 -9.65
CA THR A 6 8.08 -17.00 -10.39
C THR A 6 7.84 -18.46 -10.02
N TRP A 7 7.71 -18.74 -8.72
CA TRP A 7 7.42 -20.09 -8.24
C TRP A 7 6.08 -20.61 -8.78
N LEU A 8 5.01 -19.81 -8.68
CA LEU A 8 3.69 -20.21 -9.17
C LEU A 8 3.72 -20.47 -10.67
N ILE A 9 4.37 -19.63 -11.46
CA ILE A 9 4.47 -19.79 -12.91
C ILE A 9 5.28 -21.03 -13.27
N TRP A 10 6.42 -21.25 -12.60
CA TRP A 10 7.22 -22.46 -12.78
C TRP A 10 6.37 -23.71 -12.54
N LYS A 11 5.53 -23.72 -11.50
CA LYS A 11 4.63 -24.83 -11.19
C LYS A 11 3.50 -24.97 -12.21
N LEU A 12 2.86 -23.87 -12.59
CA LEU A 12 1.74 -23.84 -13.53
C LEU A 12 2.17 -24.24 -14.94
N THR A 13 3.38 -23.94 -15.35
CA THR A 13 3.92 -24.29 -16.68
C THR A 13 4.60 -25.67 -16.72
N GLY A 14 4.65 -26.40 -15.59
CA GLY A 14 5.36 -27.67 -15.52
C GLY A 14 6.89 -27.54 -15.65
N GLY A 15 7.44 -26.39 -15.26
CA GLY A 15 8.87 -26.08 -15.33
C GLY A 15 9.33 -25.48 -16.66
N ALA A 16 8.39 -25.11 -17.55
CA ALA A 16 8.74 -24.56 -18.86
C ALA A 16 9.10 -23.05 -18.82
N ALA A 17 8.59 -22.30 -17.84
CA ALA A 17 8.85 -20.86 -17.74
C ALA A 17 9.43 -20.49 -16.37
N HIS A 18 10.64 -19.91 -16.38
CA HIS A 18 11.31 -19.34 -15.21
C HIS A 18 11.39 -17.82 -15.35
N VAL A 19 10.30 -17.14 -15.00
CA VAL A 19 10.09 -15.72 -15.29
C VAL A 19 9.56 -14.96 -14.06
N THR A 20 9.74 -13.64 -14.06
CA THR A 20 9.13 -12.69 -13.11
C THR A 20 8.77 -11.40 -13.85
N ASP A 21 8.03 -10.50 -13.21
CA ASP A 21 7.74 -9.18 -13.77
C ASP A 21 8.62 -8.07 -13.19
N TYR A 22 8.60 -6.90 -13.82
CA TYR A 22 9.37 -5.75 -13.34
C TYR A 22 9.02 -5.34 -11.90
N SER A 23 7.75 -5.42 -11.51
CA SER A 23 7.35 -5.01 -10.16
C SER A 23 7.93 -5.95 -9.10
N ASN A 24 7.82 -7.27 -9.26
CA ASN A 24 8.45 -8.23 -8.34
C ASN A 24 9.98 -8.16 -8.38
N ALA A 25 10.59 -8.08 -9.57
CA ALA A 25 12.05 -7.98 -9.71
C ALA A 25 12.60 -6.75 -8.95
N SER A 26 11.92 -5.60 -9.03
CA SER A 26 12.34 -4.37 -8.34
C SER A 26 12.38 -4.48 -6.81
N ARG A 27 11.71 -5.49 -6.22
CA ARG A 27 11.66 -5.74 -4.78
C ARG A 27 12.74 -6.69 -4.26
N THR A 28 13.60 -7.18 -5.15
CA THR A 28 14.61 -8.19 -4.80
C THR A 28 15.91 -7.61 -4.25
N LEU A 29 16.11 -6.29 -4.30
CA LEU A 29 17.39 -5.59 -4.11
C LEU A 29 18.45 -5.93 -5.18
N MET A 30 18.19 -6.86 -6.10
CA MET A 30 19.16 -7.34 -7.10
C MET A 30 18.91 -6.78 -8.50
N TYR A 31 17.78 -6.11 -8.72
CA TYR A 31 17.36 -5.60 -10.02
C TYR A 31 17.58 -4.09 -10.12
N ASN A 32 18.33 -3.65 -11.13
CA ASN A 32 18.53 -2.25 -11.40
C ASN A 32 17.29 -1.67 -12.09
N ILE A 33 16.55 -0.84 -11.35
CA ILE A 33 15.28 -0.28 -11.85
C ILE A 33 15.47 0.79 -12.92
N TYR A 34 16.67 1.36 -13.07
CA TYR A 34 16.96 2.39 -14.08
C TYR A 34 17.36 1.78 -15.41
N GLU A 35 18.19 0.73 -15.36
CA GLU A 35 18.69 0.03 -16.55
C GLU A 35 17.82 -1.18 -16.95
N LEU A 36 16.86 -1.56 -16.12
CA LEU A 36 15.92 -2.67 -16.32
C LEU A 36 16.65 -4.00 -16.59
N LYS A 37 17.60 -4.33 -15.71
CA LYS A 37 18.31 -5.62 -15.74
C LYS A 37 18.79 -6.01 -14.34
N TRP A 38 19.10 -7.29 -14.16
CA TRP A 38 19.82 -7.76 -12.98
C TRP A 38 21.18 -7.05 -12.87
N ASP A 39 21.49 -6.57 -11.67
CA ASP A 39 22.65 -5.73 -11.40
C ASP A 39 23.88 -6.57 -11.01
N GLU A 40 24.89 -6.63 -11.87
CA GLU A 40 26.06 -7.49 -11.67
C GLU A 40 26.86 -7.13 -10.40
N GLU A 41 26.88 -5.86 -10.01
CA GLU A 41 27.58 -5.42 -8.80
C GLU A 41 26.86 -5.92 -7.56
N LEU A 42 25.54 -5.73 -7.48
CA LEU A 42 24.72 -6.23 -6.36
C LEU A 42 24.74 -7.76 -6.27
N LEU A 43 24.70 -8.45 -7.41
CA LEU A 43 24.84 -9.91 -7.44
C LEU A 43 26.20 -10.37 -6.92
N SER A 44 27.28 -9.68 -7.28
CA SER A 44 28.62 -9.98 -6.77
C SER A 44 28.72 -9.74 -5.25
N ILE A 45 28.18 -8.64 -4.75
CA ILE A 45 28.18 -8.30 -3.31
C ILE A 45 27.43 -9.36 -2.50
N LEU A 46 26.28 -9.81 -2.99
CA LEU A 46 25.42 -10.80 -2.33
C LEU A 46 25.85 -12.25 -2.62
N ASN A 47 26.87 -12.46 -3.46
CA ASN A 47 27.35 -13.76 -3.91
C ASN A 47 26.23 -14.63 -4.54
N VAL A 48 25.42 -14.03 -5.42
CA VAL A 48 24.30 -14.69 -6.11
C VAL A 48 24.66 -15.00 -7.57
N PRO A 49 24.71 -16.29 -7.98
CA PRO A 49 24.95 -16.64 -9.37
C PRO A 49 23.80 -16.21 -10.28
N LYS A 50 24.10 -15.43 -11.32
CA LYS A 50 23.13 -14.93 -12.30
C LYS A 50 22.29 -16.04 -12.96
N ALA A 51 22.87 -17.22 -13.17
CA ALA A 51 22.19 -18.38 -13.76
C ALA A 51 20.99 -18.89 -12.94
N LEU A 52 20.85 -18.48 -11.68
CA LEU A 52 19.70 -18.83 -10.83
C LEU A 52 18.52 -17.86 -10.97
N LEU A 53 18.69 -16.73 -11.65
CA LEU A 53 17.70 -15.66 -11.72
C LEU A 53 16.71 -15.87 -12.88
N PRO A 54 15.42 -15.58 -12.68
CA PRO A 54 14.43 -15.65 -13.75
C PRO A 54 14.65 -14.56 -14.80
N GLU A 55 14.10 -14.77 -16.00
CA GLU A 55 13.93 -13.71 -16.99
C GLU A 55 12.89 -12.69 -16.48
N VAL A 56 13.15 -11.41 -16.68
CA VAL A 56 12.26 -10.32 -16.22
C VAL A 56 11.51 -9.75 -17.41
N LEU A 57 10.18 -9.75 -17.33
CA LEU A 57 9.26 -9.38 -18.41
C LEU A 57 8.29 -8.26 -17.97
N PRO A 58 7.61 -7.58 -18.91
CA PRO A 58 6.55 -6.62 -18.58
C PRO A 58 5.40 -7.27 -17.81
N SER A 59 4.73 -6.51 -16.94
CA SER A 59 3.64 -6.98 -16.04
C SER A 59 2.38 -7.47 -16.77
N SER A 60 2.17 -7.03 -18.01
CA SER A 60 1.11 -7.51 -18.91
C SER A 60 1.76 -8.06 -20.19
N TYR A 61 1.89 -9.39 -20.25
CA TYR A 61 2.62 -10.11 -21.29
C TYR A 61 2.23 -11.58 -21.27
N VAL A 62 2.15 -12.28 -22.41
CA VAL A 62 1.89 -13.73 -22.42
C VAL A 62 3.17 -14.51 -22.11
N TYR A 63 3.37 -14.85 -20.83
CA TYR A 63 4.57 -15.51 -20.33
C TYR A 63 4.71 -16.98 -20.74
N GLY A 64 3.58 -17.60 -21.08
CA GLY A 64 3.48 -19.02 -21.40
C GLY A 64 2.06 -19.52 -21.21
N LYS A 65 1.90 -20.83 -21.21
CA LYS A 65 0.62 -21.49 -20.95
C LYS A 65 0.75 -22.48 -19.81
N THR A 66 -0.35 -22.70 -19.10
CA THR A 66 -0.43 -23.73 -18.07
C THR A 66 -0.24 -25.11 -18.68
N ALA A 67 0.45 -26.01 -17.98
CA ALA A 67 0.54 -27.39 -18.38
C ALA A 67 -0.87 -28.04 -18.41
N PRO A 68 -1.19 -28.91 -19.39
CA PRO A 68 -2.55 -29.41 -19.60
C PRO A 68 -3.18 -30.08 -18.37
N TYR A 69 -2.38 -30.70 -17.51
CA TYR A 69 -2.86 -31.43 -16.33
C TYR A 69 -3.37 -30.53 -15.20
N HIS A 70 -3.15 -29.20 -15.26
CA HIS A 70 -3.68 -28.27 -14.25
C HIS A 70 -5.12 -27.84 -14.51
N PHE A 71 -5.57 -27.83 -15.78
CA PHE A 71 -6.87 -27.30 -16.18
C PHE A 71 -7.63 -28.26 -17.09
N PHE A 72 -7.80 -29.52 -16.68
CA PHE A 72 -8.64 -30.51 -17.38
C PHE A 72 -8.26 -30.70 -18.87
N GLY A 73 -6.97 -30.69 -19.18
CA GLY A 73 -6.44 -30.79 -20.54
C GLY A 73 -6.33 -29.45 -21.28
N GLN A 74 -6.77 -28.34 -20.68
CA GLN A 74 -6.68 -27.01 -21.27
C GLN A 74 -5.32 -26.35 -20.98
N GLU A 75 -4.81 -25.61 -21.96
CA GLU A 75 -3.62 -24.78 -21.84
C GLU A 75 -4.02 -23.31 -21.78
N VAL A 76 -4.20 -22.80 -20.56
CA VAL A 76 -4.64 -21.42 -20.31
C VAL A 76 -3.44 -20.47 -20.38
N PRO A 77 -3.53 -19.32 -21.09
CA PRO A 77 -2.48 -18.31 -21.07
C PRO A 77 -2.24 -17.77 -19.67
N ILE A 78 -0.98 -17.70 -19.27
CA ILE A 78 -0.56 -16.96 -18.09
C ILE A 78 -0.08 -15.61 -18.61
N SER A 79 -0.81 -14.54 -18.29
CA SER A 79 -0.65 -13.26 -18.99
C SER A 79 -0.64 -11.97 -18.16
N GLY A 80 -0.77 -12.08 -16.83
CA GLY A 80 -0.63 -10.94 -15.92
C GLY A 80 0.15 -11.32 -14.68
N ILE A 81 1.15 -10.50 -14.32
CA ILE A 81 1.94 -10.64 -13.09
C ILE A 81 2.18 -9.23 -12.55
N ALA A 82 1.98 -9.05 -11.25
CA ALA A 82 2.50 -7.90 -10.53
C ALA A 82 2.65 -8.28 -9.05
N GLY A 83 3.51 -7.56 -8.33
CA GLY A 83 3.50 -7.53 -6.88
C GLY A 83 2.10 -7.10 -6.39
N ASP A 84 1.67 -7.60 -5.24
CA ASP A 84 0.31 -7.38 -4.74
C ASP A 84 -0.05 -5.89 -4.60
N GLN A 85 0.87 -5.07 -4.07
CA GLN A 85 0.66 -3.64 -3.89
C GLN A 85 0.58 -2.88 -5.22
N GLN A 86 1.40 -3.26 -6.19
CA GLN A 86 1.37 -2.72 -7.56
C GLN A 86 0.14 -3.18 -8.32
N ALA A 87 -0.29 -4.42 -8.14
CA ALA A 87 -1.55 -4.93 -8.68
C ALA A 87 -2.73 -4.14 -8.09
N ALA A 88 -2.75 -3.86 -6.79
CA ALA A 88 -3.77 -3.01 -6.17
C ALA A 88 -3.75 -1.57 -6.74
N LEU A 89 -2.57 -0.99 -6.96
CA LEU A 89 -2.43 0.33 -7.63
C LEU A 89 -3.03 0.31 -9.05
N PHE A 90 -2.78 -0.77 -9.81
CA PHE A 90 -3.36 -0.96 -11.14
C PHE A 90 -4.87 -1.18 -11.09
N GLY A 91 -5.34 -2.01 -10.15
CA GLY A 91 -6.76 -2.33 -9.93
C GLY A 91 -7.59 -1.12 -9.48
N GLN A 92 -6.97 -0.19 -8.77
CA GLN A 92 -7.54 1.12 -8.44
C GLN A 92 -7.56 2.10 -9.62
N ALA A 93 -7.06 1.70 -10.79
CA ALA A 93 -6.92 2.54 -11.99
C ALA A 93 -6.10 3.83 -11.74
N CYS A 94 -5.05 3.74 -10.91
CA CYS A 94 -4.13 4.86 -10.62
C CYS A 94 -3.11 5.06 -11.75
N PHE A 95 -3.58 5.39 -12.95
CA PHE A 95 -2.76 5.41 -14.17
C PHE A 95 -2.10 6.75 -14.49
N LEU A 96 -2.40 7.81 -13.73
CA LEU A 96 -1.81 9.13 -13.91
C LEU A 96 -0.85 9.47 -12.76
N PRO A 97 0.24 10.21 -13.02
CA PRO A 97 1.11 10.71 -11.98
C PRO A 97 0.33 11.47 -10.88
N GLY A 98 0.65 11.19 -9.62
CA GLY A 98 -0.03 11.77 -8.46
C GLY A 98 -1.30 11.02 -8.02
N MET A 99 -1.79 10.06 -8.81
CA MET A 99 -2.80 9.12 -8.32
C MET A 99 -2.14 8.17 -7.32
N ALA A 100 -2.72 8.06 -6.14
CA ALA A 100 -2.25 7.17 -5.09
C ALA A 100 -3.36 6.28 -4.56
N LYS A 101 -2.96 5.13 -4.04
CA LYS A 101 -3.82 4.28 -3.23
C LYS A 101 -3.17 3.97 -1.89
N ASN A 102 -3.99 3.64 -0.89
CA ASN A 102 -3.54 3.07 0.37
C ASN A 102 -4.36 1.82 0.71
N THR A 103 -3.67 0.70 0.92
CA THR A 103 -4.30 -0.58 1.29
C THR A 103 -4.28 -0.75 2.80
N TYR A 104 -5.44 -0.82 3.45
CA TYR A 104 -5.58 -0.96 4.91
C TYR A 104 -5.80 -2.43 5.30
N GLY A 105 -4.70 -3.14 5.52
CA GLY A 105 -4.66 -4.51 6.03
C GLY A 105 -4.07 -4.57 7.44
N THR A 106 -3.29 -5.62 7.73
CA THR A 106 -2.51 -5.73 8.98
C THR A 106 -1.59 -4.53 9.19
N GLY A 107 -0.95 -4.09 8.09
CA GLY A 107 -0.29 -2.80 7.94
C GLY A 107 -1.00 -1.96 6.86
N CYS A 108 -0.47 -0.77 6.59
CA CYS A 108 -0.89 0.08 5.48
C CYS A 108 0.25 0.27 4.47
N PHE A 109 -0.09 0.20 3.19
CA PHE A 109 0.87 0.39 2.10
C PHE A 109 0.32 1.41 1.13
N MET A 110 0.92 2.60 1.18
CA MET A 110 0.58 3.70 0.29
C MET A 110 1.52 3.69 -0.90
N LEU A 111 0.96 3.71 -2.11
CA LEU A 111 1.71 3.79 -3.36
C LEU A 111 1.18 4.96 -4.18
N MET A 112 2.09 5.77 -4.72
CA MET A 112 1.79 6.88 -5.61
C MET A 112 2.43 6.63 -6.98
N ASN A 113 1.65 6.66 -8.04
CA ASN A 113 2.17 6.61 -9.41
C ASN A 113 2.96 7.90 -9.71
N THR A 114 4.19 7.74 -10.23
CA THR A 114 5.09 8.86 -10.58
C THR A 114 5.35 8.98 -12.09
N GLY A 115 4.67 8.15 -12.88
CA GLY A 115 4.79 8.08 -14.33
C GLY A 115 6.04 7.34 -14.78
N GLU A 116 6.55 7.70 -15.96
CA GLU A 116 7.69 7.02 -16.60
C GLU A 116 9.07 7.44 -16.03
N LYS A 117 9.09 8.34 -15.03
CA LYS A 117 10.33 8.83 -14.43
C LYS A 117 10.45 8.35 -12.99
N PRO A 118 11.53 7.62 -12.63
CA PRO A 118 11.76 7.25 -11.24
C PRO A 118 12.04 8.50 -10.39
N VAL A 119 11.33 8.63 -9.28
CA VAL A 119 11.56 9.69 -8.30
C VAL A 119 12.41 9.11 -7.16
N PRO A 120 13.67 9.53 -6.98
CA PRO A 120 14.49 9.07 -5.87
C PRO A 120 13.97 9.67 -4.56
N SER A 121 13.78 8.83 -3.53
CA SER A 121 13.37 9.34 -2.22
C SER A 121 14.54 9.92 -1.43
N LYS A 122 14.30 11.07 -0.78
CA LYS A 122 15.18 11.67 0.23
C LYS A 122 14.52 11.73 1.61
N ASN A 123 13.27 11.29 1.71
CA ASN A 123 12.44 11.39 2.91
C ASN A 123 11.97 10.00 3.41
N GLY A 124 12.76 8.95 3.17
CA GLY A 124 12.50 7.62 3.74
C GLY A 124 11.40 6.84 3.03
N LEU A 125 11.25 6.99 1.71
CA LEU A 125 10.36 6.18 0.89
C LEU A 125 11.16 5.23 0.00
N VAL A 126 10.45 4.29 -0.62
CA VAL A 126 11.03 3.36 -1.60
C VAL A 126 10.59 3.77 -3.00
N THR A 127 11.58 4.02 -3.88
CA THR A 127 11.35 4.12 -5.32
C THR A 127 11.27 2.72 -5.91
N THR A 128 10.18 2.40 -6.58
CA THR A 128 9.91 1.05 -7.10
C THR A 128 9.33 1.11 -8.51
N ILE A 129 9.36 -0.01 -9.24
CA ILE A 129 8.61 -0.12 -10.49
C ILE A 129 7.14 -0.43 -10.15
N ALA A 130 6.22 0.33 -10.76
CA ALA A 130 4.79 0.09 -10.67
C ALA A 130 4.38 -1.06 -11.60
N TRP A 131 4.68 -0.95 -12.90
CA TRP A 131 4.40 -2.00 -13.88
C TRP A 131 5.12 -1.74 -15.20
N GLY A 132 5.19 -2.78 -16.03
CA GLY A 132 5.49 -2.68 -17.47
C GLY A 132 4.24 -2.93 -18.32
N LEU A 133 3.91 -1.98 -19.20
CA LEU A 133 2.77 -2.10 -20.14
C LEU A 133 3.08 -1.29 -21.41
N ASP A 134 2.67 -1.80 -22.58
CA ASP A 134 2.80 -1.13 -23.89
C ASP A 134 4.23 -0.63 -24.21
N GLY A 135 5.24 -1.42 -23.83
CA GLY A 135 6.66 -1.07 -24.04
C GLY A 135 7.19 0.04 -23.14
N LYS A 136 6.41 0.46 -22.15
CA LYS A 136 6.77 1.49 -21.17
C LYS A 136 6.87 0.90 -19.78
N VAL A 137 7.66 1.57 -18.94
CA VAL A 137 7.79 1.27 -17.51
C VAL A 137 7.32 2.48 -16.72
N GLU A 138 6.40 2.26 -15.80
CA GLU A 138 5.95 3.27 -14.85
C GLU A 138 6.51 2.96 -13.46
N TYR A 139 6.76 4.02 -12.70
CA TYR A 139 7.36 3.96 -11.36
C TYR A 139 6.37 4.42 -10.30
N ALA A 140 6.62 4.00 -9.07
CA ALA A 140 5.91 4.47 -7.90
C ALA A 140 6.86 4.86 -6.77
N LEU A 141 6.38 5.76 -5.93
CA LEU A 141 6.86 5.91 -4.56
C LEU A 141 6.00 5.07 -3.64
N GLU A 142 6.63 4.39 -2.69
CA GLU A 142 5.97 3.56 -1.70
C GLU A 142 6.39 3.95 -0.28
N GLY A 143 5.41 4.02 0.61
CA GLY A 143 5.62 4.06 2.05
C GLY A 143 4.87 2.93 2.75
N SER A 144 5.51 2.33 3.74
CA SER A 144 4.97 1.20 4.51
C SER A 144 4.74 1.58 5.96
N ILE A 145 3.52 1.34 6.44
CA ILE A 145 3.11 1.42 7.84
C ILE A 145 2.94 -0.01 8.33
N PHE A 146 3.78 -0.45 9.24
CA PHE A 146 3.74 -1.85 9.71
C PHE A 146 2.50 -2.17 10.53
N ILE A 147 2.02 -1.19 11.30
CA ILE A 147 0.93 -1.38 12.26
C ILE A 147 -0.27 -0.50 11.90
N ALA A 148 -1.31 -1.13 11.35
CA ALA A 148 -2.61 -0.52 11.05
C ALA A 148 -3.75 -1.39 11.60
N GLY A 149 -4.25 -2.35 10.82
CA GLY A 149 -5.26 -3.31 11.30
C GLY A 149 -4.79 -4.16 12.48
N SER A 150 -3.48 -4.37 12.62
CA SER A 150 -2.89 -4.99 13.81
C SER A 150 -3.05 -4.15 15.09
N ALA A 151 -3.18 -2.82 15.00
CA ALA A 151 -3.54 -1.98 16.16
C ALA A 151 -4.96 -2.28 16.64
N VAL A 152 -5.91 -2.43 15.70
CA VAL A 152 -7.29 -2.83 16.02
C VAL A 152 -7.34 -4.25 16.58
N GLN A 153 -6.55 -5.17 16.04
CA GLN A 153 -6.40 -6.52 16.59
C GLN A 153 -5.82 -6.49 18.00
N TRP A 154 -4.84 -5.62 18.26
CA TRP A 154 -4.25 -5.46 19.60
C TRP A 154 -5.26 -4.91 20.62
N LEU A 155 -6.12 -3.96 20.24
CA LEU A 155 -7.23 -3.52 21.08
C LEU A 155 -8.17 -4.68 21.45
N ARG A 156 -8.40 -5.60 20.52
CA ARG A 156 -9.30 -6.75 20.70
C ARG A 156 -8.68 -7.88 21.51
N ASP A 157 -7.51 -8.35 21.12
CA ASP A 157 -6.92 -9.58 21.64
C ASP A 157 -5.95 -9.32 22.79
N GLY A 158 -5.18 -8.24 22.67
CA GLY A 158 -4.16 -7.83 23.65
C GLY A 158 -4.79 -7.12 24.84
N LEU A 159 -5.31 -5.91 24.62
CA LEU A 159 -5.93 -5.11 25.68
C LEU A 159 -7.35 -5.56 26.04
N ARG A 160 -8.02 -6.31 25.16
CA ARG A 160 -9.42 -6.74 25.33
C ARG A 160 -10.36 -5.57 25.63
N MET A 161 -10.04 -4.42 25.03
CA MET A 161 -10.79 -3.18 25.14
C MET A 161 -12.05 -3.20 24.28
N VAL A 162 -12.02 -3.98 23.20
CA VAL A 162 -13.14 -4.25 22.30
C VAL A 162 -13.30 -5.76 22.11
N ARG A 163 -14.52 -6.22 21.81
CA ARG A 163 -14.81 -7.63 21.54
C ARG A 163 -14.62 -7.99 20.08
N THR A 164 -14.94 -7.06 19.19
CA THR A 164 -14.82 -7.23 17.74
C THR A 164 -14.22 -5.99 17.10
N ALA A 165 -13.57 -6.14 15.95
CA ALA A 165 -13.00 -4.99 15.24
C ALA A 165 -14.05 -3.93 14.86
N PRO A 166 -15.28 -4.26 14.40
CA PRO A 166 -16.31 -3.27 14.09
C PRO A 166 -16.75 -2.40 15.28
N GLU A 167 -16.62 -2.90 16.51
CA GLU A 167 -16.95 -2.12 17.72
C GLU A 167 -16.10 -0.85 17.86
N THR A 168 -14.91 -0.82 17.25
CA THR A 168 -14.05 0.36 17.27
C THR A 168 -14.66 1.59 16.60
N GLU A 169 -15.47 1.39 15.55
CA GLU A 169 -16.14 2.48 14.86
C GLU A 169 -17.17 3.18 15.75
N GLU A 170 -18.03 2.38 16.40
CA GLU A 170 -19.06 2.90 17.30
C GLU A 170 -18.44 3.61 18.52
N LEU A 171 -17.41 3.00 19.13
CA LEU A 171 -16.70 3.61 20.27
C LEU A 171 -16.01 4.92 19.90
N ALA A 172 -15.41 5.01 18.70
CA ALA A 172 -14.77 6.24 18.26
C ALA A 172 -15.77 7.38 18.02
N LYS A 173 -17.01 7.06 17.65
CA LYS A 173 -18.09 8.04 17.44
C LYS A 173 -18.79 8.49 18.73
N HIS A 174 -18.60 7.80 19.85
CA HIS A 174 -19.20 8.19 21.15
C HIS A 174 -18.53 9.41 21.80
N VAL A 175 -17.36 9.82 21.30
CA VAL A 175 -16.63 11.01 21.75
C VAL A 175 -16.38 11.94 20.57
N GLU A 176 -16.37 13.25 20.80
CA GLU A 176 -16.18 14.25 19.74
C GLU A 176 -14.71 14.39 19.33
N SER A 177 -13.78 14.06 20.23
CA SER A 177 -12.34 14.17 20.03
C SER A 177 -11.57 13.11 20.83
N THR A 178 -10.25 13.04 20.69
CA THR A 178 -9.39 12.21 21.54
C THR A 178 -9.04 12.88 22.87
N ASP A 179 -9.47 14.12 23.09
CA ASP A 179 -9.15 14.98 24.24
C ASP A 179 -7.64 15.08 24.49
N GLY A 180 -6.88 15.14 23.39
CA GLY A 180 -5.42 15.27 23.42
C GLY A 180 -4.66 13.95 23.56
N VAL A 181 -5.36 12.80 23.57
CA VAL A 181 -4.73 11.48 23.59
C VAL A 181 -4.15 11.13 22.22
N TYR A 182 -2.89 10.72 22.21
CA TYR A 182 -2.21 10.17 21.03
C TYR A 182 -1.67 8.79 21.33
N VAL A 183 -2.00 7.81 20.49
CA VAL A 183 -1.42 6.46 20.53
C VAL A 183 -0.43 6.35 19.38
N VAL A 184 0.83 6.03 19.66
CA VAL A 184 1.85 5.73 18.64
C VAL A 184 2.04 4.21 18.62
N PRO A 185 1.43 3.46 17.68
CA PRO A 185 1.37 2.00 17.73
C PRO A 185 2.64 1.34 17.14
N ALA A 186 3.83 1.77 17.54
CA ALA A 186 5.12 1.27 17.04
C ALA A 186 5.52 -0.09 17.66
N PHE A 187 4.63 -1.08 17.68
CA PHE A 187 4.87 -2.35 18.41
C PHE A 187 6.11 -3.12 17.95
N VAL A 188 6.49 -2.94 16.68
CA VAL A 188 7.66 -3.56 16.04
C VAL A 188 8.59 -2.50 15.42
N GLY A 189 8.60 -1.29 15.97
CA GLY A 189 9.25 -0.14 15.36
C GLY A 189 8.31 0.70 14.50
N LEU A 190 8.85 1.82 14.01
CA LEU A 190 8.18 2.72 13.06
C LEU A 190 8.68 2.44 11.63
N GLY A 191 7.73 2.31 10.70
CA GLY A 191 8.01 2.20 9.27
C GLY A 191 8.35 3.55 8.64
N ALA A 192 8.03 3.71 7.36
CA ALA A 192 8.22 4.97 6.66
C ALA A 192 7.38 6.11 7.30
N PRO A 193 7.85 7.36 7.29
CA PRO A 193 9.17 7.82 6.80
C PRO A 193 10.30 7.67 7.84
N TYR A 194 10.04 7.13 9.02
CA TYR A 194 10.93 7.18 10.17
C TYR A 194 12.05 6.13 10.17
N TRP A 195 11.74 4.89 9.76
CA TRP A 195 12.64 3.73 9.78
C TRP A 195 13.38 3.56 11.12
N ASP A 196 12.61 3.52 12.20
CA ASP A 196 13.12 3.44 13.57
C ASP A 196 12.74 2.10 14.19
N ASP A 197 13.65 1.14 14.15
CA ASP A 197 13.46 -0.23 14.66
C ASP A 197 13.53 -0.31 16.20
N LYS A 198 13.95 0.78 16.86
CA LYS A 198 14.07 0.87 18.33
C LYS A 198 12.83 1.46 18.96
N ALA A 199 12.11 2.34 18.25
CA ALA A 199 10.85 2.90 18.71
C ALA A 199 9.86 1.79 19.13
N ARG A 200 9.10 2.03 20.21
CA ARG A 200 8.09 1.10 20.73
C ARG A 200 6.74 1.80 20.90
N GLY A 201 5.70 0.99 21.06
CA GLY A 201 4.34 1.47 21.29
C GLY A 201 4.27 2.42 22.48
N ALA A 202 3.70 3.61 22.29
CA ALA A 202 3.63 4.65 23.32
C ALA A 202 2.26 5.35 23.30
N VAL A 203 1.87 5.92 24.44
CA VAL A 203 0.62 6.69 24.58
C VAL A 203 0.91 7.98 25.33
N PHE A 204 0.39 9.09 24.84
CA PHE A 204 0.58 10.43 25.41
C PHE A 204 -0.75 11.14 25.61
N GLY A 205 -0.75 12.16 26.46
CA GLY A 205 -1.91 13.04 26.67
C GLY A 205 -3.02 12.46 27.56
N LEU A 206 -2.74 11.39 28.31
CA LEU A 206 -3.72 10.82 29.25
C LEU A 206 -4.04 11.79 30.38
N THR A 207 -5.33 11.96 30.67
CA THR A 207 -5.82 12.67 31.86
C THR A 207 -6.72 11.76 32.68
N ARG A 208 -7.14 12.20 33.88
CA ARG A 208 -8.13 11.45 34.67
C ARG A 208 -9.49 11.31 33.96
N GLY A 209 -9.80 12.20 33.02
CA GLY A 209 -11.03 12.16 32.24
C GLY A 209 -10.98 11.22 31.04
N THR A 210 -9.79 10.71 30.67
CA THR A 210 -9.65 9.84 29.51
C THR A 210 -10.45 8.54 29.69
N THR A 211 -11.31 8.26 28.72
CA THR A 211 -12.13 7.04 28.68
C THR A 211 -11.61 6.04 27.65
N LYS A 212 -12.23 4.86 27.64
CA LYS A 212 -11.99 3.83 26.63
C LYS A 212 -12.25 4.34 25.21
N GLU A 213 -13.30 5.12 25.02
CA GLU A 213 -13.73 5.66 23.74
C GLU A 213 -12.64 6.59 23.16
N HIS A 214 -12.07 7.46 23.99
CA HIS A 214 -10.93 8.31 23.61
C HIS A 214 -9.72 7.49 23.16
N PHE A 215 -9.39 6.42 23.90
CA PHE A 215 -8.24 5.57 23.59
C PHE A 215 -8.43 4.80 22.27
N VAL A 216 -9.62 4.23 22.06
CA VAL A 216 -9.98 3.54 20.82
C VAL A 216 -9.93 4.52 19.64
N ARG A 217 -10.51 5.71 19.79
CA ARG A 217 -10.47 6.76 18.77
C ARG A 217 -9.03 7.16 18.43
N ALA A 218 -8.21 7.44 19.44
CA ALA A 218 -6.80 7.81 19.24
C ALA A 218 -5.98 6.71 18.54
N THR A 219 -6.34 5.44 18.76
CA THR A 219 -5.72 4.31 18.06
C THR A 219 -6.10 4.26 16.58
N LEU A 220 -7.36 4.60 16.22
CA LEU A 220 -7.78 4.71 14.83
C LEU A 220 -7.14 5.93 14.14
N GLU A 221 -7.19 7.10 14.78
CA GLU A 221 -6.59 8.33 14.22
C GLU A 221 -5.07 8.16 13.98
N ALA A 222 -4.37 7.37 14.79
CA ALA A 222 -2.95 7.04 14.60
C ALA A 222 -2.64 6.35 13.26
N ILE A 223 -3.57 5.58 12.71
CA ILE A 223 -3.41 4.94 11.41
C ILE A 223 -3.40 6.02 10.31
N ASP A 224 -4.30 6.99 10.44
CA ASP A 224 -4.48 8.04 9.44
C ASP A 224 -3.41 9.13 9.54
N TYR A 225 -2.92 9.42 10.75
CA TYR A 225 -1.77 10.29 10.94
C TYR A 225 -0.49 9.69 10.32
N GLN A 226 -0.24 8.38 10.49
CA GLN A 226 0.89 7.72 9.82
C GLN A 226 0.75 7.76 8.29
N THR A 227 -0.48 7.65 7.76
CA THR A 227 -0.73 7.81 6.32
C THR A 227 -0.41 9.22 5.86
N ARG A 228 -0.72 10.24 6.67
CA ARG A 228 -0.34 11.63 6.40
C ARG A 228 1.18 11.83 6.41
N ASP A 229 1.91 11.19 7.32
CA ASP A 229 3.39 11.25 7.35
C ASP A 229 3.99 10.77 6.02
N ILE A 230 3.47 9.65 5.51
CA ILE A 230 3.91 9.09 4.22
C ILE A 230 3.53 10.00 3.06
N LEU A 231 2.30 10.52 3.04
CA LEU A 231 1.89 11.44 1.99
C LEU A 231 2.79 12.67 1.95
N GLN A 232 3.08 13.28 3.10
CA GLN A 232 3.97 14.45 3.15
C GLN A 232 5.36 14.13 2.57
N ALA A 233 5.94 12.98 2.93
CA ALA A 233 7.19 12.54 2.33
C ALA A 233 7.09 12.37 0.80
N MET A 234 5.97 11.80 0.29
CA MET A 234 5.75 11.59 -1.14
C MET A 234 5.64 12.91 -1.89
N GLU A 235 4.89 13.87 -1.36
CA GLU A 235 4.72 15.18 -2.00
C GLU A 235 6.02 15.98 -1.98
N ILE A 236 6.84 15.87 -0.93
CA ILE A 236 8.15 16.52 -0.85
C ILE A 236 9.12 15.92 -1.87
N ASP A 237 9.18 14.58 -1.96
CA ASP A 237 10.12 13.90 -2.87
C ASP A 237 9.73 14.07 -4.35
N SER A 238 8.45 13.98 -4.67
CA SER A 238 7.96 14.02 -6.06
C SER A 238 7.64 15.43 -6.56
N GLY A 239 7.33 16.37 -5.67
CA GLY A 239 6.74 17.65 -6.04
C GLY A 239 5.31 17.56 -6.59
N ILE A 240 4.69 16.37 -6.53
CA ILE A 240 3.34 16.13 -7.03
C ILE A 240 2.37 16.18 -5.84
N LYS A 241 1.26 16.90 -6.01
CA LYS A 241 0.19 16.96 -5.01
C LYS A 241 -0.82 15.83 -5.21
N LEU A 242 -1.27 15.24 -4.10
CA LEU A 242 -2.33 14.23 -4.13
C LEU A 242 -3.67 14.89 -4.44
N ALA A 243 -4.38 14.37 -5.46
CA ALA A 243 -5.71 14.89 -5.82
C ALA A 243 -6.84 14.21 -5.04
N ALA A 244 -6.75 12.90 -4.83
CA ALA A 244 -7.64 12.08 -4.03
C ALA A 244 -6.90 10.80 -3.63
N LEU A 245 -7.24 10.23 -2.48
CA LEU A 245 -6.70 8.96 -2.02
C LEU A 245 -7.69 7.83 -2.30
N LYS A 246 -7.30 6.87 -3.14
CA LYS A 246 -8.07 5.63 -3.28
C LYS A 246 -7.72 4.66 -2.15
N VAL A 247 -8.70 3.97 -1.60
CA VAL A 247 -8.49 3.10 -0.44
C VAL A 247 -9.08 1.73 -0.67
N ASP A 248 -8.43 0.70 -0.15
CA ASP A 248 -8.92 -0.69 -0.18
C ASP A 248 -8.43 -1.46 1.04
N GLY A 249 -8.84 -2.73 1.19
CA GLY A 249 -8.50 -3.59 2.32
C GLY A 249 -9.61 -3.75 3.37
N GLY A 250 -9.30 -4.45 4.46
CA GLY A 250 -10.31 -4.82 5.45
C GLY A 250 -10.79 -3.66 6.32
N ALA A 251 -9.88 -2.73 6.67
CA ALA A 251 -10.21 -1.67 7.62
C ALA A 251 -10.99 -0.50 6.98
N VAL A 252 -11.03 -0.38 5.65
CA VAL A 252 -11.76 0.71 4.96
C VAL A 252 -13.27 0.61 5.10
N LYS A 253 -13.79 -0.48 5.68
CA LYS A 253 -15.21 -0.62 6.06
C LYS A 253 -15.60 0.30 7.22
N ASN A 254 -14.62 0.78 7.99
CA ASN A 254 -14.85 1.72 9.08
C ASN A 254 -15.02 3.14 8.51
N ASP A 255 -16.25 3.65 8.50
CA ASP A 255 -16.55 4.95 7.90
C ASP A 255 -15.99 6.12 8.72
N PHE A 256 -15.81 5.96 10.04
CA PHE A 256 -15.12 6.95 10.87
C PHE A 256 -13.66 7.11 10.43
N LEU A 257 -12.94 5.98 10.26
CA LEU A 257 -11.55 5.97 9.80
C LEU A 257 -11.43 6.65 8.42
N MET A 258 -12.31 6.30 7.47
CA MET A 258 -12.24 6.90 6.13
C MET A 258 -12.57 8.40 6.10
N GLN A 259 -13.50 8.85 6.94
CA GLN A 259 -13.80 10.27 7.07
C GLN A 259 -12.63 11.02 7.70
N PHE A 260 -12.07 10.50 8.80
CA PHE A 260 -10.92 11.12 9.47
C PHE A 260 -9.68 11.15 8.56
N GLN A 261 -9.46 10.10 7.77
CA GLN A 261 -8.40 10.08 6.76
C GLN A 261 -8.58 11.21 5.73
N SER A 262 -9.80 11.43 5.22
CA SER A 262 -10.10 12.52 4.30
C SER A 262 -9.84 13.88 4.95
N ASP A 263 -10.32 14.05 6.19
CA ASP A 263 -10.16 15.27 6.98
C ASP A 263 -8.68 15.63 7.22
N ILE A 264 -7.87 14.65 7.66
CA ILE A 264 -6.48 14.89 8.04
C ILE A 264 -5.58 15.13 6.82
N LEU A 265 -5.85 14.50 5.68
CA LEU A 265 -5.12 14.75 4.43
C LEU A 265 -5.59 16.01 3.72
N GLY A 266 -6.86 16.37 3.90
CA GLY A 266 -7.47 17.51 3.22
C GLY A 266 -7.80 17.27 1.76
N VAL A 267 -7.95 16.02 1.35
CA VAL A 267 -8.31 15.60 0.00
C VAL A 267 -9.36 14.49 0.06
N PRO A 268 -10.18 14.31 -0.99
CA PRO A 268 -11.19 13.28 -1.01
C PRO A 268 -10.60 11.87 -0.86
N VAL A 269 -11.28 11.02 -0.10
CA VAL A 269 -10.98 9.58 0.01
C VAL A 269 -12.04 8.79 -0.76
N GLU A 270 -11.61 7.86 -1.61
CA GLU A 270 -12.48 7.09 -2.50
C GLU A 270 -12.39 5.59 -2.19
N ARG A 271 -13.50 5.03 -1.70
CA ARG A 271 -13.64 3.59 -1.47
C ARG A 271 -14.35 2.94 -2.65
N PRO A 272 -13.78 1.92 -3.32
CA PRO A 272 -14.39 1.23 -4.44
C PRO A 272 -15.42 0.19 -3.99
N VAL A 273 -16.31 -0.20 -4.91
CA VAL A 273 -17.26 -1.32 -4.73
C VAL A 273 -16.51 -2.64 -4.56
N VAL A 274 -15.48 -2.87 -5.39
CA VAL A 274 -14.62 -4.05 -5.30
C VAL A 274 -13.45 -3.74 -4.39
N GLN A 275 -13.45 -4.32 -3.18
CA GLN A 275 -12.39 -4.11 -2.19
C GLN A 275 -11.14 -4.95 -2.46
N GLU A 276 -11.27 -6.07 -3.20
CA GLU A 276 -10.15 -6.93 -3.59
C GLU A 276 -9.48 -6.40 -4.87
N THR A 277 -8.91 -5.21 -4.76
CA THR A 277 -8.30 -4.48 -5.89
C THR A 277 -7.02 -5.15 -6.39
N THR A 278 -6.33 -5.91 -5.54
CA THR A 278 -5.15 -6.71 -5.89
C THR A 278 -5.48 -7.74 -6.97
N ALA A 279 -6.47 -8.61 -6.71
CA ALA A 279 -6.87 -9.62 -7.69
C ALA A 279 -7.47 -8.95 -8.95
N LEU A 280 -8.22 -7.86 -8.77
CA LEU A 280 -8.78 -7.10 -9.88
C LEU A 280 -7.69 -6.52 -10.80
N GLY A 281 -6.61 -5.97 -10.22
CA GLY A 281 -5.47 -5.45 -10.99
C GLY A 281 -4.73 -6.55 -11.75
N ALA A 282 -4.49 -7.70 -11.13
CA ALA A 282 -3.92 -8.85 -11.81
C ALA A 282 -4.81 -9.35 -12.97
N ALA A 283 -6.14 -9.35 -12.77
CA ALA A 283 -7.10 -9.68 -13.81
C ALA A 283 -7.06 -8.66 -14.96
N PHE A 284 -7.00 -7.36 -14.67
CA PHE A 284 -6.87 -6.32 -15.69
C PHE A 284 -5.57 -6.44 -16.49
N LEU A 285 -4.43 -6.65 -15.83
CA LEU A 285 -3.14 -6.86 -16.51
C LEU A 285 -3.21 -8.08 -17.43
N SER A 286 -3.76 -9.20 -16.94
CA SER A 286 -3.92 -10.41 -17.73
C SER A 286 -4.86 -10.19 -18.92
N GLY A 287 -6.01 -9.55 -18.70
CA GLY A 287 -7.01 -9.29 -19.71
C GLY A 287 -6.57 -8.29 -20.76
N LEU A 288 -5.74 -7.31 -20.43
CA LEU A 288 -5.11 -6.42 -21.42
C LEU A 288 -4.18 -7.20 -22.36
N ALA A 289 -3.36 -8.10 -21.82
CA ALA A 289 -2.42 -8.90 -22.61
C ALA A 289 -3.11 -9.85 -23.61
N VAL A 290 -4.30 -10.37 -23.28
CA VAL A 290 -5.07 -11.27 -24.16
C VAL A 290 -6.25 -10.60 -24.86
N GLY A 291 -6.44 -9.29 -24.72
CA GLY A 291 -7.45 -8.51 -25.44
C GLY A 291 -8.89 -8.62 -24.90
N VAL A 292 -9.09 -9.01 -23.63
CA VAL A 292 -10.38 -8.88 -22.93
C VAL A 292 -10.77 -7.41 -22.78
N TRP A 293 -9.78 -6.56 -22.46
CA TRP A 293 -9.90 -5.11 -22.50
C TRP A 293 -8.91 -4.54 -23.52
N LYS A 294 -9.28 -3.46 -24.21
CA LYS A 294 -8.45 -2.87 -25.27
C LYS A 294 -7.33 -1.97 -24.74
N ASN A 295 -7.56 -1.29 -23.62
CA ASN A 295 -6.64 -0.30 -23.06
C ASN A 295 -7.04 0.10 -21.63
N LYS A 296 -6.18 0.92 -20.99
CA LYS A 296 -6.41 1.47 -19.65
C LYS A 296 -7.71 2.25 -19.48
N ASN A 297 -8.27 2.84 -20.54
CA ASN A 297 -9.53 3.59 -20.43
C ASN A 297 -10.71 2.63 -20.21
N GLU A 298 -10.77 1.50 -20.91
CA GLU A 298 -11.78 0.48 -20.66
C GLU A 298 -11.64 -0.11 -19.24
N VAL A 299 -10.42 -0.32 -18.76
CA VAL A 299 -10.16 -0.73 -17.37
C VAL A 299 -10.70 0.31 -16.37
N THR A 300 -10.43 1.59 -16.61
CA THR A 300 -10.90 2.69 -15.76
C THR A 300 -12.43 2.75 -15.68
N GLN A 301 -13.14 2.48 -16.78
CA GLN A 301 -14.60 2.45 -16.81
C GLN A 301 -15.22 1.30 -15.98
N ASN A 302 -14.45 0.22 -15.77
CA ASN A 302 -14.85 -0.92 -14.94
C ASN A 302 -14.61 -0.68 -13.45
N TRP A 303 -13.76 0.28 -13.08
CA TRP A 303 -13.64 0.70 -11.70
C TRP A 303 -14.91 1.45 -11.26
N LYS A 304 -15.49 1.05 -10.12
CA LYS A 304 -16.74 1.62 -9.58
C LYS A 304 -16.51 2.13 -8.17
N LEU A 305 -16.82 3.41 -7.98
CA LEU A 305 -16.86 4.07 -6.68
C LEU A 305 -18.07 3.55 -5.87
N ASP A 306 -17.84 3.13 -4.62
CA ASP A 306 -18.89 2.85 -3.64
C ASP A 306 -19.22 4.13 -2.86
N LYS A 307 -18.21 4.69 -2.21
CA LYS A 307 -18.37 5.84 -1.33
C LYS A 307 -17.18 6.79 -1.45
N ARG A 308 -17.48 8.08 -1.46
CA ARG A 308 -16.51 9.18 -1.43
C ARG A 308 -16.68 9.96 -0.15
N PHE A 309 -15.57 10.20 0.55
CA PHE A 309 -15.50 10.95 1.79
C PHE A 309 -14.83 12.28 1.49
N GLU A 310 -15.57 13.37 1.62
CA GLU A 310 -15.05 14.73 1.41
C GLU A 310 -14.48 15.29 2.72
N PRO A 311 -13.39 16.07 2.69
CA PRO A 311 -12.87 16.69 3.89
C PRO A 311 -13.86 17.73 4.41
N VAL A 312 -14.25 17.60 5.67
CA VAL A 312 -15.15 18.52 6.39
C VAL A 312 -14.46 19.23 7.56
N MET A 313 -13.28 18.74 7.99
CA MET A 313 -12.50 19.37 9.05
C MET A 313 -11.82 20.67 8.57
N PRO A 314 -11.92 21.78 9.33
CA PRO A 314 -11.20 23.01 9.03
C PRO A 314 -9.68 22.82 8.96
N ALA A 315 -9.02 23.53 8.04
CA ALA A 315 -7.58 23.43 7.82
C ALA A 315 -6.77 23.70 9.11
N GLU A 316 -7.13 24.72 9.88
CA GLU A 316 -6.46 25.03 11.15
C GLU A 316 -6.53 23.86 12.14
N LYS A 317 -7.69 23.20 12.23
CA LYS A 317 -7.89 22.10 13.18
C LYS A 317 -7.05 20.88 12.80
N ARG A 318 -7.02 20.50 11.52
CA ARG A 318 -6.20 19.36 11.08
C ARG A 318 -4.70 19.62 11.25
N GLU A 319 -4.23 20.85 11.08
CA GLU A 319 -2.82 21.21 11.34
C GLU A 319 -2.49 21.15 12.84
N GLU A 320 -3.40 21.60 13.71
CA GLU A 320 -3.24 21.49 15.18
C GLU A 320 -3.12 20.02 15.62
N LEU A 321 -4.03 19.17 15.15
CA LEU A 321 -4.04 17.74 15.43
C LEU A 321 -2.77 17.06 14.93
N TYR A 322 -2.37 17.34 13.68
CA TYR A 322 -1.16 16.78 13.11
C TYR A 322 0.10 17.23 13.84
N ALA A 323 0.18 18.49 14.27
CA ALA A 323 1.29 18.96 15.09
C ALA A 323 1.38 18.22 16.43
N GLY A 324 0.24 17.84 17.02
CA GLY A 324 0.20 16.97 18.20
C GLY A 324 0.74 15.57 17.93
N TRP A 325 0.33 14.96 16.81
CA TRP A 325 0.85 13.67 16.36
C TRP A 325 2.38 13.69 16.19
N VAL A 326 2.92 14.67 15.48
CA VAL A 326 4.37 14.81 15.25
C VAL A 326 5.13 14.91 16.58
N ARG A 327 4.59 15.64 17.56
CA ARG A 327 5.17 15.69 18.92
C ARG A 327 5.16 14.32 19.60
N ALA A 328 4.05 13.58 19.51
CA ALA A 328 3.92 12.25 20.11
C ALA A 328 4.91 11.24 19.51
N VAL A 329 5.08 11.24 18.18
CA VAL A 329 6.06 10.36 17.51
C VAL A 329 7.49 10.71 17.94
N ASN A 330 7.85 12.00 17.96
CA ASN A 330 9.18 12.42 18.38
C ASN A 330 9.48 12.03 19.84
N ALA A 331 8.49 12.13 20.73
CA ALA A 331 8.64 11.68 22.12
C ALA A 331 8.80 10.15 22.21
N ALA A 332 8.03 9.37 21.43
CA ALA A 332 8.14 7.91 21.41
C ALA A 332 9.52 7.42 20.96
N ARG A 333 10.17 8.14 20.04
CA ARG A 333 11.51 7.81 19.51
C ARG A 333 12.66 8.15 20.47
N GLN A 334 12.39 8.90 21.55
CA GLN A 334 13.38 9.30 22.54
C GLN A 334 13.45 8.39 23.77
N PHE A 335 12.51 7.44 23.90
CA PHE A 335 12.44 6.51 25.03
C PHE A 335 13.39 5.33 24.85
#